data_AF-A0A0K1QBG3-F1
#
_entry.id   AF-A0A0K1QBG3-F1
#
_cell.length_a   1.000
_cell.length_b   1.000
_cell.length_c   1.000
_cell.angle_alpha   90.00
_cell.angle_beta   90.00
_cell.angle_gamma   90.00
#
_symmetry.space_group_name_H-M   'P 1'
#
loop_
_entity.id
_entity.type
_entity.pdbx_description
1 polymer ?
#
loop_
_entity_poly.entity_id
_entity_poly.type
_entity_poly.pdbx_seq_one_letter_code
_entity_poly.pdbx_strand_id
1 'polypeptide(L)'
;MDGGAIRDWLAALEHLSYYDIFRLAPHASHDELRLAFHSFADTFHPDGHQWRHPSEQAAIGYIFKRGTEAYRVLSDPALRARYNEALANGILRPESLVVATSGSGSLTPPANQRLVDKVRSPGARPFVLRAEELVKKGDPKQAKIQLVMAMHMDPKNAALEAFAKELDDAIKAKSADDKSWKK
;
A
#
# COMPACT_ATOMS: atom_id res chain seq x y z
N MET A 1 -17.18 -4.30 -25.98
CA MET A 1 -18.06 -4.44 -24.80
C MET A 1 -19.11 -3.34 -24.89
N ASP A 2 -20.38 -3.72 -24.92
CA ASP A 2 -21.54 -2.83 -24.91
C ASP A 2 -22.01 -2.52 -23.46
N GLY A 3 -22.90 -1.54 -23.31
CA GLY A 3 -23.41 -1.11 -22.01
C GLY A 3 -24.25 -2.17 -21.27
N GLY A 4 -24.85 -3.14 -21.98
CA GLY A 4 -25.54 -4.27 -21.37
C GLY A 4 -24.55 -5.21 -20.69
N ALA A 5 -23.49 -5.59 -21.40
CA ALA A 5 -22.43 -6.43 -20.85
C ALA A 5 -21.74 -5.83 -19.61
N ILE A 6 -21.63 -4.50 -19.52
CA ILE A 6 -21.10 -3.82 -18.33
C ILE A 6 -22.02 -4.01 -17.11
N ARG A 7 -23.34 -3.91 -17.30
CA ARG A 7 -24.33 -4.11 -16.24
C ARG A 7 -24.36 -5.56 -15.77
N ASP A 8 -24.29 -6.51 -16.69
CA ASP A 8 -24.23 -7.93 -16.36
C ASP A 8 -22.98 -8.26 -15.56
N TRP A 9 -21.83 -7.66 -15.92
CA TRP A 9 -20.61 -7.77 -15.12
C TRP A 9 -20.78 -7.21 -13.71
N LEU A 10 -21.38 -6.03 -13.56
CA LEU A 10 -21.64 -5.44 -12.24
C LEU A 10 -22.50 -6.36 -11.36
N ALA A 11 -23.56 -6.93 -11.92
CA ALA A 11 -24.42 -7.86 -11.20
C ALA A 11 -23.68 -9.17 -10.85
N ALA A 12 -22.87 -9.70 -11.77
CA ALA A 12 -22.09 -10.91 -11.52
C ALA A 12 -21.06 -10.72 -10.40
N LEU A 13 -20.40 -9.55 -10.32
CA LEU A 13 -19.35 -9.29 -9.32
C LEU A 13 -19.80 -9.45 -7.86
N GLU A 14 -21.10 -9.37 -7.56
CA GLU A 14 -21.62 -9.59 -6.21
C GLU A 14 -21.60 -11.06 -5.81
N HIS A 15 -21.55 -11.97 -6.79
CA HIS A 15 -21.64 -13.42 -6.59
C HIS A 15 -20.37 -14.17 -7.00
N LEU A 16 -19.40 -13.49 -7.61
CA LEU A 16 -18.13 -14.10 -8.04
C LEU A 16 -17.08 -14.04 -6.92
N SER A 17 -16.35 -15.14 -6.75
CA SER A 17 -15.11 -15.12 -5.97
C SER A 17 -13.98 -14.42 -6.75
N TYR A 18 -12.88 -14.10 -6.08
CA TYR A 18 -11.69 -13.53 -6.73
C TYR A 18 -11.08 -14.47 -7.77
N TYR A 19 -11.24 -15.78 -7.59
CA TYR A 19 -10.82 -16.77 -8.57
C TYR A 19 -11.72 -16.74 -9.81
N ASP A 20 -13.03 -16.59 -9.63
CA ASP A 20 -13.98 -16.56 -10.73
C ASP A 20 -13.85 -15.30 -11.61
N ILE A 21 -13.49 -14.15 -11.00
CA ILE A 21 -13.21 -12.90 -11.74
C ILE A 21 -12.13 -13.13 -12.81
N PHE A 22 -11.11 -13.93 -12.48
CA PHE A 22 -10.02 -14.27 -13.40
C PHE A 22 -10.22 -15.61 -14.11
N ARG A 23 -11.32 -16.33 -13.83
CA ARG A 23 -11.59 -17.69 -14.32
C ARG A 23 -10.45 -18.66 -14.00
N LEU A 24 -9.88 -18.55 -12.81
CA LEU A 24 -8.77 -19.36 -12.35
C LEU A 24 -9.25 -20.43 -11.37
N ALA A 25 -8.52 -21.54 -11.31
CA ALA A 25 -8.72 -22.52 -10.25
C ALA A 25 -8.17 -21.98 -8.90
N PRO A 26 -8.69 -22.45 -7.74
CA PRO A 26 -8.16 -22.07 -6.43
C PRO A 26 -6.67 -22.40 -6.22
N HIS A 27 -6.14 -23.34 -7.01
CA HIS A 27 -4.73 -23.77 -7.01
C HIS A 27 -3.92 -23.18 -8.16
N ALA A 28 -4.45 -22.19 -8.90
CA ALA A 28 -3.73 -21.56 -10.00
C ALA A 28 -2.40 -20.94 -9.52
N SER A 29 -1.39 -21.06 -10.37
CA SER A 29 -0.06 -20.52 -10.12
C SER A 29 -0.06 -18.99 -10.16
N HIS A 30 0.99 -18.38 -9.60
CA HIS A 30 1.15 -16.92 -9.63
C HIS A 30 1.34 -16.39 -11.08
N ASP A 31 1.90 -17.20 -11.97
CA ASP A 31 2.10 -16.80 -13.37
C ASP A 31 0.76 -16.75 -14.13
N GLU A 32 -0.10 -17.76 -13.94
CA GLU A 32 -1.47 -17.77 -14.47
C GLU A 32 -2.28 -16.59 -13.93
N LEU A 33 -2.14 -16.26 -12.65
CA LEU A 33 -2.78 -15.07 -12.06
C LEU A 33 -2.32 -13.78 -12.73
N ARG A 34 -1.02 -13.62 -12.98
CA ARG A 34 -0.46 -12.44 -13.65
C ARG A 34 -0.98 -12.34 -15.08
N LEU A 35 -1.01 -13.44 -15.82
CA LEU A 35 -1.50 -13.47 -17.20
C LEU A 35 -3.00 -13.13 -17.25
N ALA A 36 -3.82 -13.75 -16.40
CA ALA A 36 -5.25 -13.49 -16.34
C ALA A 36 -5.55 -12.04 -15.93
N PHE A 37 -4.80 -11.49 -14.97
CA PHE A 37 -4.93 -10.09 -14.60
C PHE A 37 -4.54 -9.14 -15.74
N HIS A 38 -3.51 -9.47 -16.51
CA HIS A 38 -3.12 -8.68 -17.67
C HIS A 38 -4.24 -8.64 -18.73
N SER A 39 -4.83 -9.80 -19.06
CA SER A 39 -5.97 -9.87 -19.98
C SER A 39 -7.22 -9.14 -19.44
N PHE A 40 -7.47 -9.24 -18.13
CA PHE A 40 -8.54 -8.50 -17.48
C PHE A 40 -8.30 -6.99 -17.55
N ALA A 41 -7.08 -6.54 -17.28
CA ALA A 41 -6.72 -5.13 -17.33
C ALA A 41 -6.87 -4.57 -18.75
N ASP A 42 -6.40 -5.28 -19.77
CA ASP A 42 -6.60 -4.87 -21.17
C ASP A 42 -8.09 -4.62 -21.50
N THR A 43 -8.98 -5.45 -20.96
CA THR A 43 -10.43 -5.34 -21.19
C THR A 43 -11.10 -4.23 -20.38
N PHE A 44 -10.67 -3.97 -19.14
CA PHE A 44 -11.38 -3.10 -18.20
C PHE A 44 -10.60 -1.85 -17.77
N HIS A 45 -9.41 -1.58 -18.33
CA HIS A 45 -8.63 -0.41 -17.94
C HIS A 45 -9.42 0.89 -18.20
N PRO A 46 -9.56 1.80 -17.21
CA PRO A 46 -10.38 3.00 -17.36
C PRO A 46 -9.86 3.95 -18.45
N ASP A 47 -8.55 3.97 -18.70
CA ASP A 47 -7.93 4.83 -19.72
C ASP A 47 -8.39 4.48 -21.15
N GLY A 48 -8.60 3.19 -21.45
CA GLY A 48 -9.12 2.74 -22.75
C GLY A 48 -10.60 3.09 -22.99
N HIS A 49 -11.27 3.65 -21.97
CA HIS A 49 -12.71 3.85 -21.92
C HIS A 49 -13.13 5.31 -21.67
N GLN A 50 -12.19 6.26 -21.70
CA GLN A 50 -12.45 7.69 -21.47
C GLN A 50 -13.47 8.31 -22.44
N TRP A 51 -13.65 7.70 -23.61
CA TRP A 51 -14.59 8.15 -24.65
C TRP A 51 -16.05 7.67 -24.42
N ARG A 52 -16.30 6.78 -23.45
CA ARG A 52 -17.64 6.26 -23.14
C ARG A 52 -18.48 7.23 -22.31
N HIS A 53 -19.77 6.93 -22.13
CA HIS A 53 -20.63 7.75 -21.27
C HIS A 53 -20.15 7.72 -19.80
N PRO A 54 -20.24 8.82 -19.02
CA PRO A 54 -19.72 8.87 -17.65
C PRO A 54 -20.21 7.75 -16.73
N SER A 55 -21.45 7.31 -16.88
CA SER A 55 -21.99 6.18 -16.10
C SER A 55 -21.29 4.85 -16.43
N GLU A 56 -20.93 4.62 -17.69
CA GLU A 56 -20.21 3.43 -18.13
C GLU A 56 -18.75 3.50 -17.69
N GLN A 57 -18.13 4.68 -17.75
CA GLN A 57 -16.79 4.90 -17.20
C GLN A 57 -16.73 4.57 -15.71
N ALA A 58 -17.71 5.04 -14.93
CA ALA A 58 -17.81 4.75 -13.50
C ALA A 58 -18.01 3.24 -13.25
N ALA A 59 -18.86 2.58 -14.02
CA ALA A 59 -19.08 1.14 -13.93
C ALA A 59 -17.82 0.33 -14.26
N ILE A 60 -17.12 0.66 -15.34
CA ILE A 60 -15.85 0.02 -15.72
C ILE A 60 -14.79 0.26 -14.65
N GLY A 61 -14.71 1.48 -14.13
CA GLY A 61 -13.81 1.81 -13.02
C GLY A 61 -14.09 0.97 -11.77
N TYR A 62 -15.37 0.73 -11.45
CA TYR A 62 -15.76 -0.15 -10.35
C TYR A 62 -15.34 -1.61 -10.60
N ILE A 63 -15.58 -2.14 -11.81
CA ILE A 63 -15.16 -3.50 -12.21
C ILE A 63 -13.64 -3.63 -12.12
N PHE A 64 -12.90 -2.67 -12.67
CA PHE A 64 -11.45 -2.67 -12.64
C PHE A 64 -10.90 -2.60 -11.22
N LYS A 65 -11.51 -1.77 -10.35
CA LYS A 65 -11.16 -1.70 -8.93
C LYS A 65 -11.35 -3.05 -8.25
N ARG A 66 -12.44 -3.76 -8.54
CA ARG A 66 -12.70 -5.10 -8.00
C ARG A 66 -11.68 -6.14 -8.48
N GLY A 67 -11.32 -6.12 -9.76
CA GLY A 67 -10.24 -6.98 -10.26
C GLY A 67 -8.89 -6.66 -9.62
N THR A 68 -8.56 -5.39 -9.42
CA THR A 68 -7.31 -4.98 -8.75
C THR A 68 -7.25 -5.46 -7.29
N GLU A 69 -8.37 -5.38 -6.57
CA GLU A 69 -8.54 -5.93 -5.22
C GLU A 69 -8.29 -7.44 -5.21
N ALA A 70 -8.95 -8.18 -6.10
CA ALA A 70 -8.77 -9.62 -6.26
C ALA A 70 -7.32 -10.00 -6.54
N TYR A 71 -6.66 -9.32 -7.49
CA TYR A 71 -5.27 -9.57 -7.84
C TYR A 71 -4.34 -9.35 -6.64
N ARG A 72 -4.51 -8.26 -5.89
CA ARG A 72 -3.70 -7.99 -4.69
C ARG A 72 -3.80 -9.12 -3.67
N VAL A 73 -5.02 -9.54 -3.35
CA VAL A 73 -5.26 -10.60 -2.37
C VAL A 73 -4.69 -11.94 -2.85
N LEU A 74 -4.84 -12.28 -4.13
CA LEU A 74 -4.36 -13.55 -4.68
C LEU A 74 -2.85 -13.56 -4.97
N SER A 75 -2.22 -12.40 -5.15
CA SER A 75 -0.78 -12.28 -5.45
C SER A 75 0.10 -12.54 -4.23
N ASP A 76 -0.36 -12.17 -3.03
CA ASP A 76 0.36 -12.40 -1.78
C ASP A 76 -0.06 -13.75 -1.17
N PRO A 77 0.87 -14.71 -0.95
CA PRO A 77 0.54 -16.01 -0.39
C PRO A 77 -0.16 -15.96 0.98
N ALA A 78 0.17 -14.99 1.84
CA ALA A 78 -0.43 -14.85 3.15
C ALA A 78 -1.85 -14.28 3.06
N LEU A 79 -2.09 -13.31 2.17
CA LEU A 79 -3.44 -12.79 1.93
C LEU A 79 -4.31 -13.84 1.22
N ARG A 80 -3.74 -14.59 0.28
CA ARG A 80 -4.42 -15.68 -0.42
C ARG A 80 -4.83 -16.80 0.53
N ALA A 81 -3.98 -17.16 1.50
CA ALA A 81 -4.34 -18.12 2.53
C ALA A 81 -5.55 -17.65 3.35
N ARG A 82 -5.52 -16.41 3.85
CA ARG A 82 -6.64 -15.80 4.58
C ARG A 82 -7.91 -15.72 3.74
N TYR A 83 -7.77 -15.44 2.46
CA TYR A 83 -8.89 -15.43 1.51
C TYR A 83 -9.49 -16.82 1.34
N ASN A 84 -8.66 -17.86 1.21
CA ASN A 84 -9.12 -19.24 1.11
C ASN A 84 -9.85 -19.67 2.40
N GLU A 85 -9.38 -19.26 3.57
CA GLU A 85 -10.09 -19.48 4.84
C GLU A 85 -11.45 -18.77 4.85
N ALA A 86 -11.51 -17.51 4.40
CA ALA A 86 -12.77 -16.78 4.27
C ALA A 86 -13.74 -17.47 3.30
N LEU A 87 -13.23 -17.95 2.16
CA LEU A 87 -13.99 -18.67 1.15
C LEU A 87 -14.59 -19.97 1.69
N ALA A 88 -13.82 -20.72 2.49
CA ALA A 88 -14.30 -21.93 3.16
C ALA A 88 -15.45 -21.64 4.16
N ASN A 89 -15.51 -20.42 4.71
CA ASN A 89 -16.60 -19.95 5.56
C ASN A 89 -17.75 -19.29 4.76
N GLY A 90 -17.75 -19.40 3.43
CA GLY A 90 -18.78 -18.83 2.55
C GLY A 90 -18.64 -17.32 2.32
N ILE A 91 -17.53 -16.70 2.72
CA ILE A 91 -17.29 -15.26 2.56
C ILE A 91 -16.54 -15.03 1.25
N LEU A 92 -17.26 -14.62 0.21
CA LEU A 92 -16.69 -14.39 -1.13
C LEU A 92 -15.80 -13.14 -1.20
N ARG A 93 -16.06 -12.15 -0.35
CA ARG A 93 -15.34 -10.88 -0.27
C ARG A 93 -15.15 -10.44 1.18
N PRO A 94 -14.09 -10.85 1.86
CA PRO A 94 -13.82 -10.42 3.23
C PRO A 94 -13.39 -8.95 3.26
N GLU A 95 -14.20 -8.09 3.88
CA GLU A 95 -13.93 -6.64 3.99
C GLU A 95 -12.60 -6.34 4.70
N SER A 96 -12.14 -7.24 5.57
CA SER A 96 -10.82 -7.15 6.23
C SER A 96 -9.64 -7.24 5.27
N LEU A 97 -9.82 -7.83 4.08
CA LEU A 97 -8.81 -7.91 3.01
C LEU A 97 -9.02 -6.82 1.95
N VAL A 98 -10.12 -6.07 2.03
CA VAL A 98 -10.39 -4.92 1.17
C VAL A 98 -9.52 -3.76 1.64
N VAL A 99 -8.30 -3.72 1.14
CA VAL A 99 -7.48 -2.50 1.25
C VAL A 99 -8.09 -1.49 0.29
N ALA A 100 -8.89 -0.57 0.84
CA ALA A 100 -9.48 0.51 0.09
C ALA A 100 -8.40 1.25 -0.73
N THR A 101 -8.42 1.03 -2.04
CA THR A 101 -7.79 1.96 -2.99
C THR A 101 -8.58 3.26 -2.91
N SER A 102 -8.15 4.10 -1.98
CA SER A 102 -8.49 5.52 -1.90
C SER A 102 -7.17 6.28 -1.87
N GLY A 103 -6.74 6.72 -3.06
CA GLY A 103 -5.81 7.83 -3.23
C GLY A 103 -4.32 7.56 -2.98
N SER A 104 -3.53 7.69 -4.05
CA SER A 104 -2.14 8.16 -4.09
C SER A 104 -1.29 7.99 -2.81
N GLY A 105 -0.38 7.02 -2.83
CA GLY A 105 0.65 6.87 -1.81
C GLY A 105 1.31 5.50 -1.87
N SER A 106 2.29 5.37 -2.76
CA SER A 106 3.36 4.36 -2.83
C SER A 106 3.15 3.02 -2.13
N LEU A 107 3.24 1.96 -2.94
CA LEU A 107 3.67 0.63 -2.53
C LEU A 107 4.92 0.73 -1.64
N THR A 108 4.72 0.75 -0.32
CA THR A 108 5.71 0.30 0.63
C THR A 108 5.02 -0.72 1.53
N PRO A 109 5.63 -1.89 1.76
CA PRO A 109 5.08 -2.92 2.64
C PRO A 109 4.92 -2.38 4.07
N PRO A 110 4.11 -3.03 4.92
CA PRO A 110 3.95 -2.62 6.31
C PRO A 110 5.24 -2.93 7.07
N ALA A 111 6.15 -1.96 7.09
CA ALA A 111 7.31 -1.98 7.95
C ALA A 111 7.26 -0.71 8.79
N ASN A 112 6.58 -0.82 9.94
CA ASN A 112 6.56 0.13 11.06
C ASN A 112 6.08 1.55 10.70
N GLN A 113 4.89 1.90 11.22
CA GLN A 113 4.27 3.23 11.20
C GLN A 113 5.32 4.34 11.03
N ARG A 114 5.37 4.97 9.84
CA ARG A 114 6.40 5.97 9.54
C ARG A 114 6.26 7.12 10.53
N LEU A 115 7.38 7.75 10.88
CA LEU A 115 7.33 8.84 11.85
C LEU A 115 6.44 9.99 11.36
N VAL A 116 6.41 10.22 10.04
CA VAL A 116 5.56 11.25 9.40
C VAL A 116 4.07 11.05 9.67
N ASP A 117 3.60 9.81 9.85
CA ASP A 117 2.19 9.50 10.10
C ASP A 117 1.77 9.87 11.54
N LYS A 118 2.74 9.99 12.45
CA LYS A 118 2.52 10.38 13.86
C LYS A 118 2.63 11.88 14.10
N VAL A 119 2.91 12.67 13.06
CA VAL A 119 3.06 14.13 13.13
C VAL A 119 1.68 14.80 13.10
N ARG A 120 1.39 15.63 14.10
CA ARG A 120 0.11 16.36 14.18
C ARG A 120 0.15 17.66 13.38
N SER A 121 1.27 18.39 13.42
CA SER A 121 1.46 19.64 12.69
C SER A 121 1.84 19.42 11.21
N PRO A 122 1.09 19.99 10.25
CA PRO A 122 1.43 19.87 8.83
C PRO A 122 2.80 20.50 8.49
N GLY A 123 3.25 21.50 9.26
CA GLY A 123 4.55 22.15 9.08
C GLY A 123 5.75 21.30 9.52
N ALA A 124 5.55 20.29 10.36
CA ALA A 124 6.61 19.39 10.82
C ALA A 124 6.87 18.21 9.85
N ARG A 125 5.90 17.90 8.97
CA ARG A 125 5.98 16.79 8.00
C ARG A 125 7.22 16.80 7.08
N PRO A 126 7.56 17.91 6.39
CA PRO A 126 8.70 17.91 5.47
C PRO A 126 10.04 17.62 6.18
N PHE A 127 10.17 18.08 7.43
CA PHE A 127 11.37 17.85 8.24
C PHE A 127 11.49 16.39 8.68
N VAL A 128 10.38 15.76 9.05
CA VAL A 128 10.36 14.34 9.43
C VAL A 128 10.68 13.42 8.26
N LEU A 129 10.10 13.68 7.08
CA LEU A 129 10.44 12.93 5.86
C LEU A 129 11.93 13.03 5.53
N ARG A 130 12.50 14.23 5.66
CA ARG A 130 13.93 14.46 5.43
C ARG A 130 14.80 13.78 6.47
N ALA A 131 14.38 13.74 7.73
CA ALA A 131 15.08 13.01 8.78
C ALA A 131 15.12 11.50 8.51
N GLU A 132 14.00 10.89 8.16
CA GLU A 132 13.92 9.46 7.81
C GLU A 132 14.81 9.10 6.62
N GLU A 133 14.87 9.97 5.61
CA GLU A 133 15.75 9.79 4.45
C GLU A 133 17.23 9.86 4.83
N LEU A 134 17.62 10.82 5.68
CA LEU A 134 19.00 10.98 6.14
C LEU A 134 19.46 9.82 7.02
N VAL A 135 18.56 9.21 7.81
CA VAL A 135 18.84 7.97 8.53
C VAL A 135 19.15 6.83 7.57
N LYS A 136 18.34 6.66 6.51
CA LYS A 136 18.58 5.65 5.47
C LYS A 136 19.88 5.90 4.70
N LYS A 137 20.25 7.16 4.50
CA LYS A 137 21.50 7.56 3.85
C LYS A 137 22.73 7.40 4.77
N GLY A 138 22.53 7.10 6.06
CA GLY A 138 23.63 6.86 7.01
C GLY A 138 24.21 8.14 7.62
N ASP A 139 23.49 9.26 7.54
CA ASP A 139 23.85 10.58 8.06
C ASP A 139 23.01 10.98 9.29
N PRO A 140 23.16 10.29 10.43
CA PRO A 140 22.30 10.48 11.60
C PRO A 140 22.45 11.88 12.24
N LYS A 141 23.61 12.53 12.07
CA LYS A 141 23.85 13.91 12.54
C LYS A 141 22.96 14.92 11.82
N GLN A 142 22.82 14.78 10.50
CA GLN A 142 21.97 15.65 9.70
C GLN A 142 20.49 15.34 9.95
N ALA A 143 20.14 14.05 10.14
CA ALA A 143 18.80 13.65 10.53
C ALA A 143 18.35 14.30 11.84
N LYS A 144 19.25 14.41 12.84
CA LYS A 144 18.97 15.09 14.11
C LYS A 144 18.57 16.56 13.93
N ILE A 145 19.29 17.30 13.08
CA ILE A 145 18.97 18.72 12.82
C ILE A 145 17.55 18.86 12.25
N GLN A 146 17.17 17.96 11.34
CA GLN A 146 15.81 17.94 10.79
C GLN A 146 14.75 17.63 11.86
N LEU A 147 15.03 16.72 12.79
CA LEU A 147 14.10 16.42 13.88
C LEU A 147 13.97 17.55 14.90
N VAL A 148 15.05 18.26 15.20
CA VAL A 148 14.96 19.45 16.09
C VAL A 148 14.04 20.51 15.47
N MET A 149 14.13 20.73 14.16
CA MET A 149 13.19 21.61 13.45
C MET A 149 11.76 21.06 13.48
N ALA A 150 11.57 19.74 13.32
CA ALA A 150 10.26 19.11 13.43
C ALA A 150 9.65 19.26 14.84
N MET A 151 10.44 19.09 15.90
CA MET A 151 10.01 19.24 17.29
C MET A 151 9.66 20.68 17.64
N HIS A 152 10.33 21.66 17.03
CA HIS A 152 9.97 23.07 17.17
C HIS A 152 8.59 23.36 16.54
N MET A 153 8.27 22.71 15.42
CA MET A 153 7.02 22.87 14.68
C MET A 153 5.85 22.03 15.23
N ASP A 154 6.15 21.00 16.03
CA ASP A 154 5.18 20.12 16.70
C ASP A 154 5.64 19.81 18.15
N PRO A 155 5.58 20.82 19.05
CA PRO A 155 6.04 20.66 20.43
C PRO A 155 5.19 19.62 21.17
N LYS A 156 5.84 18.79 22.00
CA LYS A 156 5.24 17.70 22.81
C LYS A 156 4.77 16.46 22.04
N ASN A 157 5.35 16.18 20.87
CA ASN A 157 5.10 14.91 20.18
C ASN A 157 6.05 13.80 20.67
N ALA A 158 5.49 12.87 21.44
CA ALA A 158 6.22 11.73 21.99
C ALA A 158 6.91 10.86 20.91
N ALA A 159 6.38 10.81 19.68
CA ALA A 159 6.98 10.05 18.61
C ALA A 159 8.28 10.71 18.09
N LEU A 160 8.29 12.04 17.97
CA LEU A 160 9.48 12.79 17.55
C LEU A 160 10.59 12.72 18.61
N GLU A 161 10.21 12.78 19.89
CA GLU A 161 11.12 12.64 21.03
C GLU A 161 11.76 11.24 21.09
N ALA A 162 10.96 10.19 20.89
CA ALA A 162 11.46 8.82 20.86
C ALA A 162 12.47 8.60 19.72
N PHE A 163 12.16 9.10 18.53
CA PHE A 163 13.05 8.95 17.37
C PHE A 163 14.33 9.78 17.49
N ALA A 164 14.26 10.99 18.07
CA ALA A 164 15.44 11.78 18.38
C ALA A 164 16.37 11.06 19.37
N LYS A 165 15.81 10.36 20.37
CA LYS A 165 16.58 9.57 21.33
C LYS A 165 17.27 8.37 20.67
N GLU A 166 16.58 7.67 19.79
CA GLU A 166 17.13 6.54 19.02
C GLU A 166 18.30 7.00 18.13
N LEU A 167 18.13 8.15 17.47
CA LEU A 167 19.20 8.76 16.67
C LEU A 167 20.41 9.17 17.49
N ASP A 168 20.21 9.68 18.70
CA ASP A 168 21.32 9.99 19.61
C ASP A 168 22.09 8.75 20.05
N ASP A 169 21.39 7.63 20.27
CA ASP A 169 22.03 6.34 20.54
C ASP A 169 22.83 5.85 19.33
N ALA A 170 22.25 5.93 18.13
CA ALA A 170 22.93 5.57 16.88
C ALA A 170 24.17 6.44 16.60
N ILE A 171 24.13 7.74 16.91
CA ILE A 171 25.28 8.65 16.78
C ILE A 171 26.38 8.24 17.77
N LYS A 172 26.02 7.89 19.02
CA LYS A 172 26.97 7.43 20.03
C LYS A 172 27.61 6.09 19.63
N ALA A 173 26.81 5.13 19.18
CA ALA A 173 27.28 3.84 18.69
C ALA A 173 28.27 3.99 17.52
N LYS A 174 27.91 4.77 16.50
CA LYS A 174 28.79 5.04 15.33
C LYS A 174 30.06 5.78 15.72
N SER A 175 30.00 6.64 16.75
CA SER A 175 31.18 7.36 17.26
C SER A 175 32.09 6.51 18.15
N ALA A 176 31.57 5.43 18.74
CA ALA A 176 32.35 4.45 19.49
C ALA A 176 33.10 3.49 18.54
N ASP A 177 32.45 3.10 17.44
CA ASP A 177 33.02 2.25 16.39
C ASP A 177 34.21 2.91 15.66
N ASP A 178 34.08 4.20 15.27
CA ASP A 178 35.18 4.97 14.64
C ASP A 178 36.44 5.07 15.54
N LYS A 179 36.25 5.09 16.86
CA LYS A 179 37.35 5.12 17.84
C LYS A 179 38.02 3.76 18.04
N SER A 180 37.31 2.66 17.78
CA SER A 180 37.83 1.30 17.92
C SER A 180 38.73 0.90 16.75
N TRP A 181 38.53 1.47 15.55
CA TRP A 181 39.35 1.19 14.36
C TRP A 181 40.68 1.97 14.32
N LYS A 182 40.79 3.05 15.10
CA LYS A 182 41.97 3.94 15.14
C LYS A 182 42.99 3.57 16.23
N LYS A 183 42.88 2.40 16.85
CA LYS A 183 43.75 1.96 17.95
C LYS A 183 44.62 0.77 17.55
#